data_AF-A0A238KJ74-F1
#
_entry.id   AF-A0A238KJ74-F1
#
_cell.length_a   1.000
_cell.length_b   1.000
_cell.length_c   1.000
_cell.angle_alpha   90.00
_cell.angle_beta   90.00
_cell.angle_gamma   90.00
#
_symmetry.space_group_name_H-M   'P 1'
#
loop_
_entity.id
_entity.type
_entity.pdbx_description
1 polymer ?
#
loop_
_entity_poly.entity_id
_entity_poly.type
_entity_poly.pdbx_seq_one_letter_code
_entity_poly.pdbx_strand_id
1 'polypeptide(L)'
;MTSGIDDLVQVTDTLCEQALEAHRRNLAKSQSIAQEIEEIDSLRVAAQHDGEGLQARRLVGADTLWQGWLMRRRADLMRDAAMARAYEGESLAKARTAFARAEASKSILEDERQKAKKKALLRDADRLDEQSTLRQGFGY
;
A
#
# COMPACT_ATOMS: atom_id res chain seq x y z
N MET A 1 -28.19 13.62 5.92
CA MET A 1 -27.70 12.42 5.21
C MET A 1 -26.21 12.52 4.84
N THR A 2 -25.65 13.73 4.67
CA THR A 2 -24.21 13.95 4.40
C THR A 2 -23.28 13.43 5.49
N SER A 3 -23.62 13.61 6.78
CA SER A 3 -22.80 13.14 7.92
C SER A 3 -22.38 11.67 7.84
N GLY A 4 -23.26 10.76 7.40
CA GLY A 4 -22.91 9.34 7.30
C GLY A 4 -21.96 9.02 6.13
N ILE A 5 -21.94 9.86 5.09
CA ILE A 5 -21.01 9.73 3.95
C ILE A 5 -19.66 10.35 4.31
N ASP A 6 -19.66 11.48 5.03
CA ASP A 6 -18.43 12.06 5.57
C ASP A 6 -17.72 11.06 6.52
N ASP A 7 -18.47 10.36 7.39
CA ASP A 7 -17.93 9.29 8.24
C ASP A 7 -17.36 8.11 7.42
N LEU A 8 -18.05 7.72 6.34
CA LEU A 8 -17.58 6.67 5.43
C LEU A 8 -16.27 7.05 4.74
N VAL A 9 -16.14 8.29 4.29
CA VAL A 9 -14.88 8.81 3.71
C VAL A 9 -13.76 8.72 4.74
N GLN A 10 -14.00 9.18 5.97
CA GLN A 10 -12.98 9.12 7.03
C GLN A 10 -12.53 7.68 7.33
N VAL A 11 -13.47 6.73 7.44
CA VAL A 11 -13.15 5.32 7.70
C VAL A 11 -12.37 4.73 6.52
N THR A 12 -12.80 4.98 5.28
CA THR A 12 -12.14 4.41 4.10
C THR A 12 -10.75 5.00 3.87
N ASP A 13 -10.52 6.27 4.16
CA ASP A 13 -9.20 6.89 4.15
C ASP A 13 -8.28 6.25 5.19
N THR A 14 -8.77 6.06 6.42
CA THR A 14 -8.02 5.40 7.50
C THR A 14 -7.63 3.96 7.10
N LEU A 15 -8.56 3.21 6.50
CA LEU A 15 -8.29 1.85 6.02
C LEU A 15 -7.30 1.83 4.86
N CYS A 16 -7.34 2.84 3.98
CA CYS A 16 -6.37 3.00 2.90
C CYS A 16 -4.97 3.25 3.46
N GLU A 17 -4.81 4.16 4.42
CA GLU A 17 -3.54 4.42 5.08
C GLU A 17 -2.97 3.17 5.77
N GLN A 18 -3.80 2.44 6.51
CA GLN A 18 -3.40 1.18 7.16
C GLN A 18 -2.94 0.13 6.14
N ALA A 19 -3.63 0.00 5.01
CA ALA A 19 -3.27 -0.94 3.96
C ALA A 19 -1.96 -0.56 3.27
N LEU A 20 -1.72 0.73 3.03
CA LEU A 20 -0.46 1.24 2.49
C LEU A 20 0.70 0.99 3.47
N GLU A 21 0.47 1.20 4.77
CA GLU A 21 1.50 0.98 5.78
C GLU A 21 1.85 -0.51 5.95
N ALA A 22 0.85 -1.40 5.85
CA ALA A 22 1.08 -2.84 5.77
C ALA A 22 1.92 -3.20 4.53
N HIS A 23 1.61 -2.60 3.38
CA HIS A 23 2.39 -2.83 2.16
C HIS A 23 3.84 -2.35 2.27
N ARG A 24 4.08 -1.16 2.84
CA ARG A 24 5.44 -0.64 3.08
C ARG A 24 6.26 -1.56 3.97
N ARG A 25 5.66 -2.09 5.04
CA ARG A 25 6.33 -3.06 5.93
C ARG A 25 6.72 -4.34 5.19
N ASN A 26 5.82 -4.87 4.36
CA ASN A 26 6.12 -6.07 3.58
C ASN A 26 7.20 -5.82 2.53
N LEU A 27 7.19 -4.66 1.88
CA LEU A 27 8.22 -4.24 0.95
C LEU A 27 9.60 -4.12 1.64
N ALA A 28 9.66 -3.51 2.82
CA ALA A 28 10.89 -3.40 3.60
C ALA A 28 11.43 -4.79 3.99
N LYS A 29 10.55 -5.74 4.35
CA LYS A 29 10.95 -7.11 4.65
C LYS A 29 11.49 -7.84 3.42
N SER A 30 10.85 -7.66 2.26
CA SER A 30 11.30 -8.19 0.96
C SER A 30 12.70 -7.68 0.61
N GLN A 31 12.95 -6.38 0.80
CA GLN A 31 14.25 -5.75 0.57
C GLN A 31 15.33 -6.24 1.55
N SER A 32 15.01 -6.36 2.84
CA SER A 32 15.92 -6.88 3.84
C SER A 32 16.36 -8.31 3.52
N ILE A 33 15.44 -9.19 3.11
CA ILE A 33 15.81 -10.56 2.71
C ILE A 33 16.67 -10.56 1.44
N ALA A 34 16.38 -9.67 0.48
CA ALA A 34 17.19 -9.55 -0.73
C ALA A 34 18.64 -9.15 -0.40
N GLN A 35 18.84 -8.23 0.56
CA GLN A 35 20.17 -7.84 1.06
C GLN A 35 20.87 -9.03 1.73
N GLU A 36 20.19 -9.79 2.60
CA GLU A 36 20.77 -10.98 3.23
C GLU A 36 21.21 -12.04 2.20
N ILE A 37 20.47 -12.20 1.10
CA ILE A 37 20.85 -13.10 -0.01
C ILE A 37 22.13 -12.60 -0.68
N GLU A 38 22.21 -11.30 -0.98
CA GLU A 38 23.39 -10.70 -1.59
C GLU A 38 24.63 -10.84 -0.70
N GLU A 39 24.49 -10.64 0.60
CA GLU A 39 25.55 -10.87 1.59
C GLU A 39 26.03 -12.32 1.56
N ILE A 40 25.13 -13.30 1.57
CA ILE A 40 25.48 -14.73 1.51
C ILE A 40 26.17 -15.08 0.18
N ASP A 41 25.69 -14.54 -0.93
CA ASP A 41 26.32 -14.76 -2.24
C ASP A 41 27.71 -14.08 -2.31
N SER A 42 27.89 -12.93 -1.67
CA SER A 42 29.20 -12.26 -1.56
C SER A 42 30.21 -13.08 -0.74
N LEU A 43 29.77 -13.66 0.39
CA LEU A 43 30.59 -14.53 1.23
C LEU A 43 31.04 -15.78 0.47
N ARG A 44 30.16 -16.33 -0.37
CA ARG A 44 30.48 -17.46 -1.25
C ARG A 44 31.58 -17.10 -2.24
N VAL A 45 31.44 -15.96 -2.92
CA VAL A 45 32.43 -15.49 -3.90
C VAL A 45 33.76 -15.21 -3.21
N ALA A 46 33.75 -14.50 -2.08
CA ALA A 46 34.97 -14.20 -1.31
C ALA A 46 35.75 -15.47 -0.93
N ALA A 47 35.06 -16.52 -0.48
CA ALA A 47 35.73 -17.77 -0.16
C ALA A 47 36.22 -18.56 -1.37
N GLN A 48 35.63 -18.40 -2.56
CA GLN A 48 36.18 -18.98 -3.78
C GLN A 48 37.47 -18.29 -4.22
N HIS A 49 37.65 -17.01 -3.89
CA HIS A 49 38.84 -16.22 -4.22
C HIS A 49 39.97 -16.34 -3.18
N ASP A 50 39.71 -16.79 -1.94
CA ASP A 50 40.72 -17.02 -0.91
C ASP A 50 41.46 -18.36 -1.12
N GLY A 51 42.32 -18.43 -2.14
CA GLY A 51 43.01 -19.65 -2.56
C GLY A 51 44.00 -20.25 -1.55
N GLU A 52 44.72 -19.41 -0.78
CA GLU A 52 45.67 -19.86 0.25
C GLU A 52 44.96 -20.37 1.51
N GLY A 53 43.91 -19.69 1.97
CA GLY A 53 43.10 -20.13 3.10
C GLY A 53 42.28 -21.40 2.79
N LEU A 54 41.91 -21.62 1.53
CA LEU A 54 41.14 -22.79 1.09
C LEU A 54 41.89 -24.10 1.28
N GLN A 55 43.19 -24.15 0.96
CA GLN A 55 44.01 -25.35 1.10
C GLN A 55 44.18 -25.78 2.56
N ALA A 56 44.40 -24.81 3.46
CA ALA A 56 44.46 -25.05 4.90
C ALA A 56 43.12 -25.52 5.49
N ARG A 57 41.99 -24.93 5.05
CA ARG A 57 40.64 -25.32 5.52
C ARG A 57 40.16 -26.67 5.00
N ARG A 58 40.54 -27.05 3.77
CA ARG A 58 40.24 -28.38 3.21
C ARG A 58 40.97 -29.51 3.95
N LEU A 59 42.20 -29.27 4.41
CA LEU A 59 42.97 -30.24 5.21
C LEU A 59 42.30 -30.61 6.55
N VAL A 60 41.46 -29.71 7.10
CA VAL A 60 40.76 -29.88 8.39
C VAL A 60 39.29 -30.30 8.21
N GLY A 61 38.75 -30.29 6.97
CA GLY A 61 37.34 -30.58 6.69
C GLY A 61 36.35 -29.46 7.07
N ALA A 62 36.85 -28.34 7.64
CA ALA A 62 36.04 -27.20 8.05
C ALA A 62 35.37 -26.48 6.86
N ASP A 63 35.97 -26.53 5.67
CA ASP A 63 35.41 -25.96 4.45
C ASP A 63 34.08 -26.63 4.05
N THR A 64 33.99 -27.96 4.14
CA THR A 64 32.77 -28.69 3.75
C THR A 64 31.59 -28.36 4.67
N LEU A 65 31.83 -28.23 5.98
CA LEU A 65 30.80 -27.84 6.94
C LEU A 65 30.32 -26.40 6.71
N TRP A 66 31.26 -25.48 6.48
CA TRP A 66 30.94 -24.08 6.21
C TRP A 66 30.18 -23.89 4.89
N GLN A 67 30.60 -24.56 3.81
CA GLN A 67 29.89 -24.55 2.53
C GLN A 67 28.48 -25.18 2.66
N GLY A 68 28.35 -26.27 3.41
CA GLY A 68 27.06 -26.90 3.69
C GLY A 68 26.10 -25.98 4.45
N TRP A 69 26.62 -25.25 5.45
CA TRP A 69 25.86 -24.22 6.16
C TRP A 69 25.43 -23.09 5.22
N LEU A 70 26.33 -22.59 4.38
CA LEU A 70 26.06 -21.50 3.43
C LEU A 70 24.94 -21.88 2.44
N MET A 71 24.99 -23.10 1.89
CA MET A 71 23.95 -23.62 0.99
C MET A 71 22.59 -23.75 1.69
N ARG A 72 22.57 -24.24 2.93
CA ARG A 72 21.33 -24.35 3.72
C ARG A 72 20.75 -22.97 4.02
N ARG A 73 21.58 -22.03 4.49
CA ARG A 73 21.15 -20.66 4.78
C ARG A 73 20.59 -19.99 3.54
N ARG A 74 21.24 -20.15 2.39
CA ARG A 74 20.74 -19.62 1.10
C ARG A 74 19.40 -20.22 0.71
N ALA A 75 19.21 -21.52 0.87
CA ALA A 75 17.93 -22.18 0.58
C ALA A 75 16.80 -21.67 1.49
N ASP A 76 17.09 -21.45 2.78
CA ASP A 76 16.13 -20.89 3.72
C ASP A 76 15.78 -19.44 3.36
N LEU A 77 16.77 -18.60 3.05
CA LEU A 77 16.54 -17.22 2.58
C LEU A 77 15.73 -17.16 1.27
N MET A 78 15.93 -18.10 0.35
CA MET A 78 15.14 -18.16 -0.88
C MET A 78 13.67 -18.52 -0.61
N ARG A 79 13.40 -19.38 0.39
CA ARG A 79 12.02 -19.67 0.83
C ARG A 79 11.40 -18.43 1.48
N ASP A 80 12.14 -17.79 2.38
CA ASP A 80 11.69 -16.55 3.04
C ASP A 80 11.42 -15.44 2.02
N ALA A 81 12.26 -15.31 0.99
CA ALA A 81 12.08 -14.36 -0.10
C ALA A 81 10.81 -14.65 -0.92
N ALA A 82 10.53 -15.93 -1.20
CA ALA A 82 9.32 -16.33 -1.90
C ALA A 82 8.06 -15.97 -1.08
N MET A 83 8.08 -16.25 0.23
CA MET A 83 7.00 -15.87 1.14
C MET A 83 6.84 -14.34 1.24
N ALA A 84 7.94 -13.61 1.39
CA ALA A 84 7.92 -12.14 1.47
C ALA A 84 7.33 -11.52 0.19
N ARG A 85 7.69 -12.02 -0.99
CA ARG A 85 7.09 -11.59 -2.26
C ARG A 85 5.61 -11.90 -2.36
N ALA A 86 5.17 -13.06 -1.86
CA ALA A 86 3.75 -13.39 -1.82
C ALA A 86 2.97 -12.40 -0.93
N TYR A 87 3.49 -12.09 0.27
CA TYR A 87 2.90 -11.10 1.16
C TYR A 87 2.94 -9.68 0.60
N GLU A 88 4.02 -9.31 -0.10
CA GLU A 88 4.13 -8.04 -0.82
C GLU A 88 3.02 -7.92 -1.87
N GLY A 89 2.85 -8.94 -2.72
CA GLY A 89 1.80 -8.97 -3.74
C GLY A 89 0.39 -8.92 -3.15
N GLU A 90 0.12 -9.69 -2.09
CA GLU A 90 -1.16 -9.68 -1.40
C GLU A 90 -1.47 -8.30 -0.77
N SER A 91 -0.49 -7.71 -0.08
CA SER A 91 -0.64 -6.40 0.54
C SER A 91 -0.84 -5.28 -0.48
N LEU A 92 -0.17 -5.34 -1.64
CA LEU A 92 -0.38 -4.41 -2.74
C LEU A 92 -1.80 -4.51 -3.30
N ALA A 93 -2.31 -5.73 -3.48
CA ALA A 93 -3.69 -5.94 -3.93
C ALA A 93 -4.69 -5.34 -2.93
N LYS A 94 -4.50 -5.58 -1.62
CA LYS A 94 -5.33 -5.01 -0.56
C LYS A 94 -5.26 -3.48 -0.54
N ALA A 95 -4.07 -2.89 -0.68
CA ALA A 95 -3.88 -1.44 -0.74
C ALA A 95 -4.60 -0.82 -1.95
N ARG A 96 -4.51 -1.45 -3.12
CA ARG A 96 -5.26 -1.02 -4.32
C ARG A 96 -6.77 -1.04 -4.10
N THR A 97 -7.29 -2.11 -3.50
CA THR A 97 -8.72 -2.20 -3.19
C THR A 97 -9.16 -1.16 -2.17
N ALA A 98 -8.37 -0.92 -1.12
CA ALA A 98 -8.67 0.09 -0.11
C ALA A 98 -8.65 1.51 -0.71
N PHE A 99 -7.66 1.80 -1.56
CA PHE A 99 -7.58 3.06 -2.30
C PHE A 99 -8.79 3.28 -3.19
N ALA A 100 -9.18 2.27 -3.98
CA ALA A 100 -10.36 2.36 -4.85
C ALA A 100 -11.65 2.63 -4.05
N ARG A 101 -11.79 2.05 -2.84
CA ARG A 101 -12.94 2.30 -1.96
C ARG A 101 -12.93 3.70 -1.37
N ALA A 102 -11.76 4.21 -0.98
CA ALA A 102 -11.62 5.58 -0.50
C ALA A 102 -12.00 6.59 -1.59
N GLU A 103 -11.52 6.37 -2.81
CA GLU A 103 -11.82 7.23 -3.96
C GLU A 103 -13.31 7.18 -4.33
N ALA A 104 -13.91 5.98 -4.34
CA ALA A 104 -15.34 5.84 -4.58
C ALA A 104 -16.18 6.57 -3.53
N SER A 105 -15.78 6.51 -2.25
CA SER A 105 -16.50 7.20 -1.17
C SER A 105 -16.41 8.72 -1.32
N LYS A 106 -15.25 9.24 -1.71
CA LYS A 106 -15.06 10.67 -2.01
C LYS A 106 -15.91 11.12 -3.20
N SER A 107 -15.96 10.32 -4.27
CA SER A 107 -16.81 10.60 -5.43
C SER A 107 -18.29 10.67 -5.05
N ILE A 108 -18.78 9.74 -4.24
CA ILE A 108 -20.18 9.72 -3.78
C ILE A 108 -20.48 10.98 -2.94
N LEU A 109 -19.56 11.38 -2.05
CA LEU A 109 -19.72 12.57 -1.24
C LEU A 109 -19.81 13.84 -2.10
N GLU A 110 -18.95 13.96 -3.12
CA GLU A 110 -18.96 15.09 -4.04
C GLU A 110 -20.27 15.14 -4.84
N ASP A 111 -20.73 14.00 -5.36
CA ASP A 111 -22.01 13.92 -6.08
C ASP A 111 -23.18 14.37 -5.20
N GLU A 112 -23.23 13.97 -3.93
CA GLU A 112 -24.27 14.39 -2.99
C GLU A 112 -24.19 15.89 -2.67
N ARG A 113 -22.97 16.45 -2.53
CA ARG A 113 -22.76 17.89 -2.34
C ARG A 113 -23.24 18.68 -3.56
N GLN A 114 -22.95 18.21 -4.77
CA GLN A 114 -23.42 18.85 -6.01
C GLN A 114 -24.95 18.79 -6.14
N LYS A 115 -25.57 17.65 -5.83
CA LYS A 115 -27.04 17.52 -5.80
C LYS A 115 -27.67 18.47 -4.78
N ALA A 116 -27.11 18.56 -3.58
CA ALA A 116 -27.60 19.46 -2.53
C ALA A 116 -27.48 20.93 -2.96
N LYS A 117 -26.35 21.32 -3.56
CA LYS A 117 -26.13 22.67 -4.09
C LYS A 117 -27.13 23.01 -5.19
N LYS A 118 -27.34 22.10 -6.16
CA LYS A 118 -28.32 22.29 -7.22
C LYS A 118 -29.74 22.46 -6.68
N LYS A 119 -30.13 21.69 -5.67
CA LYS A 119 -31.44 21.80 -5.00
C LYS A 119 -31.59 23.11 -4.25
N ALA A 120 -30.53 23.62 -3.62
CA ALA A 120 -30.55 24.93 -2.96
C ALA A 120 -30.75 26.05 -3.99
N LEU A 121 -29.99 26.05 -5.09
CA LEU A 121 -30.11 27.04 -6.16
C LEU A 121 -31.51 27.07 -6.80
N LEU A 122 -32.13 25.90 -7.01
CA LEU A 122 -33.50 25.80 -7.52
C LEU A 122 -34.50 26.45 -6.55
N ARG A 123 -34.38 26.16 -5.24
CA ARG A 123 -35.24 26.78 -4.22
C ARG A 123 -35.07 28.29 -4.14
N ASP A 124 -33.85 28.77 -4.28
CA ASP A 124 -33.56 30.21 -4.28
C ASP A 124 -34.17 30.89 -5.53
N ALA A 125 -34.11 30.23 -6.70
CA ALA A 125 -34.75 30.71 -7.92
C ALA A 125 -36.28 30.77 -7.78
N ASP A 126 -36.91 29.69 -7.29
CA ASP A 126 -38.35 29.64 -7.06
C ASP A 126 -38.81 30.78 -6.12
N ARG A 127 -38.04 31.02 -5.04
CA ARG A 127 -38.33 32.10 -4.08
C ARG A 127 -38.20 33.50 -4.70
N LEU A 128 -37.25 33.71 -5.61
CA LEU A 128 -37.09 34.98 -6.32
C LEU A 128 -38.25 35.23 -7.29
N ASP A 129 -38.73 34.18 -7.97
CA ASP A 129 -39.89 34.26 -8.87
C ASP A 129 -41.19 34.58 -8.10
N GLU A 130 -41.40 33.96 -6.93
CA GLU A 130 -42.50 34.29 -6.01
C GLU A 130 -42.46 35.77 -5.57
N GLN A 131 -41.27 36.29 -5.24
CA GLN A 131 -41.13 37.70 -4.85
C GLN A 131 -41.36 38.67 -6.01
N SER A 132 -40.94 38.29 -7.22
CA SER A 132 -41.13 39.07 -8.45
C SER A 132 -42.63 39.20 -8.80
N THR A 133 -43.37 38.10 -8.73
CA THR A 133 -44.81 38.07 -8.99
C THR A 133 -45.60 38.89 -7.96
N LEU A 134 -45.25 38.82 -6.68
CA LEU A 134 -45.85 39.67 -5.65
C LEU A 134 -45.60 41.16 -5.92
N ARG A 135 -44.38 41.54 -6.31
CA ARG A 135 -44.04 42.95 -6.59
C ARG A 135 -44.80 43.52 -7.78
N GLN A 136 -45.09 42.71 -8.80
CA GLN A 136 -45.92 43.14 -9.94
C GLN A 136 -47.39 43.30 -9.56
N GLY A 137 -47.89 42.54 -8.58
CA GLY A 137 -49.27 42.64 -8.08
C GLY A 137 -49.57 43.88 -7.23
N PHE A 138 -48.56 44.51 -6.63
CA PHE A 138 -48.70 45.74 -5.82
C PHE A 138 -48.39 47.04 -6.59
N GLY A 139 -48.11 46.95 -7.89
CA GLY A 139 -47.92 48.11 -8.77
C GLY A 139 -49.22 48.52 -9.47
N TYR A 140 -50.17 49.08 -8.72
CA TYR A 140 -51.32 49.83 -9.24
C TYR A 140 -51.43 51.16 -8.50
#